data_AF-A0A7C1MVF0-F1
#
_entry.id   AF-A0A7C1MVF0-F1
#
_cell.length_a   1.000
_cell.length_b   1.000
_cell.length_c   1.000
_cell.angle_alpha   90.00
_cell.angle_beta   90.00
_cell.angle_gamma   90.00
#
_symmetry.space_group_name_H-M   'P 1'
#
loop_
_entity.id
_entity.type
_entity.pdbx_description
1 polymer ?
#
loop_
_entity_poly.entity_id
_entity_poly.type
_entity_poly.pdbx_seq_one_letter_code
_entity_poly.pdbx_strand_id
1 'polypeptide(L)' 'MLKQYSEAIPYLSNFEGAAPEHPEIHGLLGICYDNINKIESAAAEYMNQVQVAPNTELGRHAKKRLDELGIIQ' A
#
# COMPACT_ATOMS: atom_id res chain seq x y z
N MET A 1 -2.46 17.52 1.30
CA MET A 1 -2.21 16.09 1.60
C MET A 1 -3.26 15.19 0.92
N LEU A 2 -4.54 15.17 1.32
CA LEU A 2 -5.58 14.32 0.66
C LEU A 2 -5.59 14.38 -0.88
N LYS A 3 -5.59 15.59 -1.44
CA LYS A 3 -5.57 15.81 -2.89
C LYS A 3 -4.36 15.14 -3.57
N GLN A 4 -3.19 15.18 -2.93
CA GLN A 4 -1.95 14.62 -3.49
C GLN A 4 -1.98 13.09 -3.51
N TYR A 5 -2.57 12.47 -2.48
CA TYR A 5 -2.75 11.01 -2.46
C TYR A 5 -3.72 10.54 -3.54
N SER A 6 -4.86 11.22 -3.71
CA SER A 6 -5.81 10.92 -4.79
C SER A 6 -5.19 11.06 -6.18
N GLU A 7 -4.37 12.10 -6.39
CA GLU A 7 -3.70 12.35 -7.67
C GLU A 7 -2.56 11.37 -7.95
N ALA A 8 -1.90 10.82 -6.92
CA ALA A 8 -0.80 9.87 -7.07
C ALA A 8 -1.27 8.47 -7.51
N ILE A 9 -2.44 8.02 -7.02
CA ILE A 9 -2.99 6.68 -7.29
C ILE A 9 -2.96 6.29 -8.78
N PRO A 10 -3.47 7.07 -9.75
CA PRO A 10 -3.47 6.64 -11.15
C PRO A 10 -2.06 6.44 -11.73
N TYR A 11 -1.06 7.23 -11.29
CA TYR A 11 0.32 7.04 -11.74
C TYR A 11 0.96 5.80 -11.11
N LEU A 12 0.71 5.59 -9.80
CA LEU A 12 1.22 4.43 -9.08
C LEU A 12 0.58 3.13 -9.58
N SER A 13 -0.73 3.09 -9.84
CA SER A 13 -1.40 1.90 -10.40
C SER A 13 -0.94 1.58 -11.82
N ASN A 14 -0.61 2.59 -12.65
CA ASN A 14 -0.01 2.33 -13.95
C ASN A 14 1.40 1.71 -13.80
N PHE A 15 2.18 2.22 -12.85
CA PHE A 15 3.51 1.67 -12.56
C PHE A 15 3.44 0.25 -11.99
N GLU A 16 2.51 -0.01 -11.08
CA GLU A 16 2.21 -1.35 -10.55
C GLU A 16 1.93 -2.34 -11.67
N GLY A 17 1.10 -1.96 -12.66
CA GLY A 17 0.81 -2.80 -13.82
C GLY A 17 2.04 -3.13 -14.68
N ALA A 18 3.06 -2.27 -14.68
CA ALA A 18 4.32 -2.49 -15.39
C ALA A 18 5.38 -3.22 -14.53
N ALA A 19 5.33 -3.08 -13.20
CA ALA A 19 6.31 -3.60 -12.27
C ALA A 19 5.65 -4.05 -10.95
N PRO A 20 4.85 -5.14 -10.98
CA PRO A 20 4.07 -5.58 -9.82
C PRO A 20 4.96 -6.08 -8.66
N GLU A 21 6.17 -6.56 -8.93
CA GLU A 21 7.11 -7.01 -7.90
C GLU A 21 8.05 -5.89 -7.42
N HIS A 22 7.80 -4.62 -7.79
CA HIS A 22 8.61 -3.52 -7.30
C HIS A 22 8.50 -3.41 -5.76
N PRO A 23 9.61 -3.30 -5.02
CA PRO A 23 9.64 -3.48 -3.57
C PRO A 23 8.90 -2.42 -2.74
N GLU A 24 8.35 -1.40 -3.39
CA GLU A 24 7.72 -0.25 -2.74
C GLU A 24 6.32 0.08 -3.28
N ILE A 25 5.92 -0.44 -4.44
CA ILE A 25 4.76 0.10 -5.16
C ILE A 25 3.45 -0.12 -4.38
N HIS A 26 3.28 -1.33 -3.87
CA HIS A 26 2.11 -1.70 -3.08
C HIS A 26 2.07 -0.94 -1.74
N GLY A 27 3.21 -0.72 -1.09
CA GLY A 27 3.27 0.09 0.13
C GLY A 27 2.84 1.54 -0.09
N LEU A 28 3.27 2.15 -1.20
CA LEU A 28 2.89 3.52 -1.57
C LEU A 28 1.41 3.63 -1.95
N LEU A 29 0.87 2.66 -2.69
CA LEU A 29 -0.56 2.59 -3.01
C LEU A 29 -1.40 2.40 -1.74
N GLY A 30 -0.97 1.52 -0.83
CA GLY A 30 -1.60 1.31 0.47
C GLY A 30 -1.71 2.61 1.27
N ILE A 31 -0.60 3.35 1.39
CA ILE A 31 -0.57 4.66 2.07
C ILE A 31 -1.52 5.65 1.40
N CYS A 32 -1.53 5.71 0.07
CA CYS A 32 -2.42 6.63 -0.65
C CYS A 32 -3.88 6.32 -0.37
N TYR A 33 -4.29 5.05 -0.48
CA TYR A 33 -5.66 4.63 -0.22
C TYR A 33 -6.09 4.83 1.24
N ASP A 34 -5.21 4.55 2.20
CA ASP A 34 -5.46 4.73 3.63
C ASP A 34 -5.71 6.21 3.95
N ASN A 35 -4.87 7.11 3.40
CA ASN A 35 -5.02 8.54 3.59
C ASN A 35 -6.32 9.11 3.00
N ILE A 36 -6.89 8.47 1.96
CA ILE A 36 -8.19 8.87 1.40
C ILE A 36 -9.36 8.04 1.93
N ASN A 37 -9.14 7.34 3.05
CA ASN A 37 -10.13 6.55 3.78
C ASN A 37 -10.73 5.38 2.96
N LYS A 38 -10.00 4.88 1.96
CA LYS A 38 -10.34 3.66 1.21
C LYS A 38 -9.65 2.46 1.84
N ILE A 39 -10.11 2.11 3.04
CA ILE A 39 -9.44 1.13 3.91
C ILE A 39 -9.34 -0.26 3.29
N GLU A 40 -10.37 -0.73 2.57
CA GLU A 40 -10.33 -2.03 1.89
C GLU A 40 -9.26 -2.09 0.80
N SER A 41 -9.16 -1.05 -0.03
CA SER A 41 -8.11 -0.93 -1.04
C SER A 41 -6.73 -0.83 -0.40
N ALA A 42 -6.61 -0.06 0.69
CA ALA A 42 -5.34 0.06 1.42
C ALA A 42 -4.89 -1.30 1.97
N ALA A 43 -5.80 -2.06 2.57
CA ALA A 43 -5.51 -3.39 3.09
C ALA A 43 -5.04 -4.35 2.00
N ALA A 44 -5.68 -4.36 0.84
CA ALA A 44 -5.26 -5.18 -0.30
C ALA A 44 -3.81 -4.90 -0.70
N GLU A 45 -3.47 -3.62 -0.85
CA GLU A 45 -2.11 -3.19 -1.20
C GLU A 45 -1.09 -3.48 -0.10
N TYR A 46 -1.44 -3.27 1.16
CA TYR A 46 -0.56 -3.63 2.27
C TYR A 46 -0.30 -5.14 2.34
N MET A 47 -1.29 -5.98 2.04
CA MET A 47 -1.08 -7.42 1.96
C MET A 47 -0.08 -7.77 0.85
N ASN A 48 -0.23 -7.17 -0.34
CA ASN A 48 0.71 -7.35 -1.45
C ASN A 48 2.12 -6.89 -1.06
N GLN A 49 2.28 -5.75 -0.39
CA GLN A 49 3.58 -5.25 0.08
C GLN A 49 4.27 -6.24 1.03
N VAL A 50 3.52 -6.87 1.93
CA VAL A 50 4.06 -7.89 2.86
C VAL A 50 4.47 -9.17 2.12
N GLN A 51 3.83 -9.51 1.00
CA GLN A 51 4.25 -10.65 0.16
C GLN A 51 5.51 -10.34 -0.66
N VAL A 52 5.54 -9.17 -1.31
CA VAL A 52 6.61 -8.81 -2.25
C VAL A 52 7.90 -8.42 -1.52
N ALA A 53 7.79 -7.56 -0.50
CA ALA A 53 8.96 -6.99 0.17
C ALA A 53 8.70 -6.73 1.66
N PRO A 54 8.57 -7.78 2.49
CA PRO A 54 8.23 -7.66 3.91
C PRO A 54 9.30 -6.95 4.75
N ASN A 55 10.55 -7.02 4.33
CA ASN A 55 11.70 -6.53 5.10
C ASN A 55 12.06 -5.06 4.82
N THR A 56 11.35 -4.39 3.91
CA THR A 56 11.52 -2.95 3.68
C THR A 56 10.83 -2.14 4.78
N GLU A 57 11.08 -0.84 4.81
CA GLU A 57 10.34 0.07 5.71
C GLU A 57 8.83 0.03 5.42
N LEU A 58 8.46 0.03 4.14
CA LEU A 58 7.07 -0.11 3.71
C LEU A 58 6.48 -1.47 4.06
N GLY A 59 7.26 -2.57 4.01
CA GLY A 59 6.83 -3.88 4.49
C GLY A 59 6.50 -3.90 5.98
N ARG A 60 7.36 -3.29 6.81
CA ARG A 60 7.10 -3.14 8.26
C ARG A 60 5.90 -2.23 8.54
N HIS A 61 5.78 -1.13 7.79
CA HIS A 61 4.63 -0.23 7.89
C HIS A 61 3.32 -0.94 7.54
N ALA A 62 3.29 -1.64 6.39
CA ALA A 62 2.15 -2.41 5.92
C ALA A 62 1.72 -3.47 6.95
N LYS A 63 2.68 -4.25 7.47
CA LYS A 63 2.39 -5.25 8.51
C LYS A 63 1.75 -4.61 9.74
N LYS A 64 2.38 -3.57 10.31
CA LYS A 64 1.85 -2.86 11.47
C LYS A 64 0.43 -2.34 11.20
N ARG A 65 0.19 -1.78 10.01
CA ARG A 65 -1.11 -1.23 9.66
C ARG A 65 -2.18 -2.31 9.53
N LEU A 66 -1.84 -3.46 8.96
CA LEU A 66 -2.75 -4.61 8.88
C LEU A 66 -3.07 -5.19 10.27
N ASP A 67 -2.09 -5.23 11.20
CA ASP A 67 -2.31 -5.60 12.60
C ASP A 67 -3.32 -4.63 13.26
N GLU A 68 -3.14 -3.32 13.07
CA GLU A 68 -4.05 -2.27 13.60
C GLU A 68 -5.47 -2.37 13.03
N LEU A 69 -5.60 -2.83 11.78
CA LEU A 69 -6.89 -3.08 11.12
C LEU A 69 -7.51 -4.43 11.55
N GLY A 70 -6.80 -5.25 12.33
CA GLY A 70 -7.26 -6.56 12.77
C GLY A 70 -7.32 -7.60 11.64
N ILE A 71 -6.57 -7.38 10.55
CA ILE A 71 -6.56 -8.27 9.38
C ILE A 71 -5.60 -9.44 9.58
N ILE A 72 -4.52 -9.20 10.31
CA ILE A 72 -3.51 -10.20 10.67
C ILE A 72 -3.26 -10.18 12.19
N GLN A 73 -2.67 -11.26 12.72
CA GLN A 73 -2.44 -11.51 14.15
C GLN A 73 -0.97 -11.84 14.42
#